data_AF-A0A7Y2FMV3-F1
#
_entry.id   AF-A0A7Y2FMV3-F1
#
_cell.length_a   1.000
_cell.length_b   1.000
_cell.length_c   1.000
_cell.angle_alpha   90.00
_cell.angle_beta   90.00
_cell.angle_gamma   90.00
#
_symmetry.space_group_name_H-M   'P 1'
#
loop_
_entity.id
_entity.type
_entity.pdbx_description
1 polymer ?
#
loop_
_entity_poly.entity_id
_entity_poly.type
_entity_poly.pdbx_seq_one_letter_code
_entity_poly.pdbx_strand_id
1 'polypeptide(L)'
;MESTTEPRGLAIPTAAVIGIVVVTGSVFHTWLHHRVHGVYNPTQIGLAFFLVINVLVNWWEIALMVCQDQIHAEYEAIKEPYRGREMQRIGEIFARPIPLLQVLSFRQWTTIWSGYSLFDPGYSDRRSFGYNIDVGNGFTTIIPATVFAFGMTFELMPARWLGILGVIMFWQMFYGTAVYFFQFFNNGRHKGHSVKDLLLFVGITNLMWFVFPIWGLCTSVELILEGSYGVFR
;
A
#
# COMPACT_ATOMS: atom_id res chain seq x y z
N MET A 1 23.72 20.93 6.55
CA MET A 1 24.89 20.71 5.66
C MET A 1 24.48 19.60 4.71
N GLU A 2 23.88 19.96 3.57
CA GLU A 2 23.42 18.98 2.58
C GLU A 2 24.65 18.31 1.95
N SER A 3 24.78 17.01 2.18
CA SER A 3 25.73 16.17 1.43
C SER A 3 25.21 16.03 0.01
N THR A 4 25.72 16.86 -0.90
CA THR A 4 25.60 16.76 -2.36
C THR A 4 26.37 15.56 -2.89
N THR A 5 26.12 14.37 -2.36
CA THR A 5 26.55 13.13 -2.99
C THR A 5 25.53 12.78 -4.06
N GLU A 6 25.78 13.24 -5.29
CA GLU A 6 25.15 12.66 -6.47
C GLU A 6 25.25 11.13 -6.38
N PRO A 7 24.16 10.40 -6.67
CA PRO A 7 24.20 8.95 -6.63
C PRO A 7 25.24 8.45 -7.63
N ARG A 8 26.28 7.78 -7.13
CA ARG A 8 27.22 7.02 -7.97
C ARG A 8 26.45 5.83 -8.56
N GLY A 9 25.80 6.02 -9.70
CA GLY A 9 25.08 4.97 -10.43
C GLY A 9 23.75 5.43 -11.02
N LEU A 10 23.11 4.55 -11.81
CA LEU A 10 21.80 4.82 -12.40
C LEU A 10 20.75 4.96 -11.27
N ALA A 11 20.10 6.11 -11.22
CA ALA A 11 19.05 6.43 -10.26
C ALA A 11 17.78 6.82 -11.00
N ILE A 12 16.62 6.47 -10.43
CA ILE A 12 15.31 6.75 -11.02
C ILE A 12 14.41 7.44 -9.99
N PRO A 13 13.52 8.36 -10.40
CA PRO A 13 12.60 9.01 -9.47
C PRO A 13 11.75 7.99 -8.71
N THR A 14 11.47 8.24 -7.43
CA THR A 14 10.60 7.38 -6.60
C THR A 14 9.28 7.06 -7.29
N ALA A 15 8.63 8.05 -7.90
CA ALA A 15 7.38 7.87 -8.64
C ALA A 15 7.53 6.89 -9.82
N ALA A 16 8.67 6.91 -10.52
CA ALA A 16 8.94 5.99 -11.62
C ALA A 16 9.13 4.56 -11.10
N VAL A 17 9.82 4.37 -9.96
CA VAL A 17 9.94 3.06 -9.31
C VAL A 17 8.56 2.48 -9.00
N ILE A 18 7.71 3.27 -8.34
CA ILE A 18 6.35 2.88 -7.95
C ILE A 18 5.53 2.54 -9.20
N GLY A 19 5.54 3.43 -10.20
CA GLY A 19 4.81 3.23 -11.44
C GLY A 19 5.24 1.97 -12.19
N ILE A 20 6.56 1.70 -12.27
CA ILE A 20 7.09 0.49 -12.90
C ILE A 20 6.60 -0.76 -12.15
N VAL A 21 6.73 -0.81 -10.83
CA VAL A 21 6.29 -1.97 -10.04
C VAL A 21 4.80 -2.23 -10.22
N VAL A 22 3.97 -1.20 -10.09
CA VAL A 22 2.51 -1.32 -10.17
C VAL A 22 2.08 -1.71 -11.59
N VAL A 23 2.57 -1.02 -12.62
CA VAL A 23 2.18 -1.30 -14.02
C VAL A 23 2.71 -2.67 -14.44
N THR A 24 4.00 -2.96 -14.24
CA THR A 24 4.57 -4.24 -14.66
C THR A 24 3.94 -5.41 -13.91
N GLY A 25 3.73 -5.31 -12.59
CA GLY A 25 3.07 -6.36 -11.82
C GLY A 25 1.63 -6.60 -12.27
N SER A 26 0.85 -5.53 -12.44
CA SER A 26 -0.56 -5.63 -12.86
C SER A 26 -0.70 -6.22 -14.26
N VAL A 27 0.13 -5.75 -15.20
CA VAL A 27 0.17 -6.27 -16.57
C VAL A 27 0.64 -7.72 -16.58
N PHE A 28 1.63 -8.09 -15.76
CA PHE A 28 2.12 -9.46 -15.66
C PHE A 28 1.03 -10.42 -15.20
N HIS A 29 0.31 -10.10 -14.11
CA HIS A 29 -0.79 -10.94 -13.63
C HIS A 29 -1.96 -11.01 -14.61
N THR A 30 -2.30 -9.89 -15.26
CA THR A 30 -3.35 -9.86 -16.30
C THR A 30 -2.97 -10.71 -17.50
N TRP A 31 -1.74 -10.57 -17.98
CA TRP A 31 -1.20 -11.32 -19.11
C TRP A 31 -1.16 -12.82 -18.79
N LEU A 32 -0.66 -13.21 -17.62
CA LEU A 32 -0.67 -14.61 -17.19
C LEU A 32 -2.08 -15.17 -17.16
N HIS A 33 -3.03 -14.44 -16.58
CA HIS A 33 -4.42 -14.87 -16.52
C HIS A 33 -5.02 -15.09 -17.91
N HIS A 34 -4.83 -14.12 -18.81
CA HIS A 34 -5.27 -14.26 -20.20
C HIS A 34 -4.62 -15.44 -20.92
N ARG A 35 -3.33 -15.73 -20.65
CA ARG A 35 -2.63 -16.87 -21.23
C ARG A 35 -3.17 -18.22 -20.75
N VAL A 36 -3.68 -18.30 -19.53
CA VAL A 36 -4.21 -19.54 -18.95
C VAL A 36 -5.69 -19.75 -19.31
N HIS A 37 -6.51 -18.70 -19.20
CA HIS A 37 -7.97 -18.80 -19.33
C HIS A 37 -8.53 -18.22 -20.63
N GLY A 38 -7.72 -17.53 -21.43
CA GLY A 38 -8.14 -16.95 -22.72
C GLY A 38 -9.00 -15.68 -22.61
N VAL A 39 -9.25 -15.17 -21.41
CA VAL A 39 -10.16 -14.05 -21.14
C VAL A 39 -9.50 -12.88 -20.42
N TYR A 40 -10.03 -11.68 -20.64
CA TYR A 40 -9.73 -10.50 -19.83
C TYR A 40 -10.87 -10.30 -18.82
N ASN A 41 -10.68 -10.78 -17.60
CA ASN A 41 -11.69 -10.73 -16.56
C ASN A 41 -11.52 -9.45 -15.69
N PRO A 42 -12.51 -8.54 -15.63
CA PRO A 42 -12.38 -7.28 -14.87
C PRO A 42 -12.13 -7.46 -13.38
N THR A 43 -12.72 -8.49 -12.75
CA THR A 43 -12.50 -8.81 -11.33
C THR A 43 -11.07 -9.22 -11.10
N GLN A 44 -10.53 -10.12 -11.92
CA GLN A 44 -9.14 -10.54 -11.80
C GLN A 44 -8.17 -9.38 -12.04
N ILE A 45 -8.41 -8.55 -13.07
CA ILE A 45 -7.57 -7.40 -13.39
C ILE A 45 -7.58 -6.39 -12.24
N GLY A 46 -8.77 -6.04 -11.75
CA GLY A 46 -8.94 -5.08 -10.66
C GLY A 46 -8.27 -5.55 -9.37
N LEU A 47 -8.53 -6.79 -8.97
CA LEU A 47 -7.92 -7.36 -7.76
C LEU A 47 -6.41 -7.58 -7.92
N ALA A 48 -5.92 -7.98 -9.09
CA ALA A 48 -4.48 -8.11 -9.32
C ALA A 48 -3.76 -6.76 -9.20
N PHE A 49 -4.34 -5.70 -9.77
CA PHE A 49 -3.84 -4.33 -9.62
C PHE A 49 -3.74 -3.93 -8.15
N PHE A 50 -4.81 -4.13 -7.39
CA PHE A 50 -4.83 -3.80 -5.97
C PHE A 50 -3.85 -4.65 -5.15
N LEU A 51 -3.76 -5.97 -5.40
CA LEU A 51 -2.86 -6.86 -4.67
C LEU A 51 -1.39 -6.55 -4.96
N VAL A 52 -1.04 -6.12 -6.17
CA VAL A 52 0.32 -5.64 -6.49
C VAL A 52 0.65 -4.38 -5.70
N ILE A 53 -0.29 -3.43 -5.62
CA ILE A 53 -0.13 -2.24 -4.78
C ILE A 53 0.00 -2.65 -3.31
N ASN A 54 -0.84 -3.56 -2.83
CA ASN A 54 -0.79 -4.04 -1.45
C ASN A 54 0.56 -4.67 -1.13
N VAL A 55 1.12 -5.53 -1.98
CA VAL A 55 2.45 -6.13 -1.76
C VAL A 55 3.55 -5.06 -1.70
N LEU A 56 3.49 -4.03 -2.55
CA LEU A 56 4.42 -2.89 -2.49
C LEU A 56 4.27 -2.09 -1.19
N VAL A 57 3.03 -1.77 -0.80
CA VAL A 57 2.75 -1.03 0.44
C VAL A 57 3.17 -1.85 1.65
N ASN A 58 2.89 -3.15 1.69
CA ASN A 58 3.34 -4.05 2.75
C ASN A 58 4.86 -4.04 2.92
N TRP A 59 5.62 -3.95 1.82
CA TRP A 59 7.07 -3.78 1.90
C TRP A 59 7.45 -2.48 2.61
N TRP A 60 6.72 -1.40 2.36
CA TRP A 60 6.89 -0.14 3.06
C TRP A 60 6.45 -0.24 4.52
N GLU A 61 5.36 -0.92 4.83
CA GLU A 61 4.87 -1.12 6.21
C GLU A 61 5.86 -1.95 7.04
N ILE A 62 6.55 -2.91 6.43
CA ILE A 62 7.67 -3.59 7.08
C ILE A 62 8.82 -2.59 7.35
N ALA A 63 9.12 -1.71 6.39
CA ALA A 63 10.10 -0.63 6.59
C ALA A 63 9.69 0.33 7.71
N LEU A 64 8.38 0.60 7.89
CA LEU A 64 7.85 1.40 8.99
C LEU A 64 8.25 0.81 10.34
N MET A 65 8.15 -0.51 10.51
CA MET A 65 8.62 -1.18 11.73
C MET A 65 10.15 -1.11 11.87
N VAL A 66 10.87 -1.57 10.84
CA VAL A 66 12.33 -1.79 10.88
C VAL A 66 13.10 -0.49 11.01
N CYS A 67 12.60 0.60 10.42
CA CYS A 67 13.27 1.89 10.39
C CYS A 67 12.55 2.97 11.22
N GLN A 68 11.71 2.59 12.19
CA GLN A 68 10.87 3.54 12.92
C GLN A 68 11.65 4.68 13.59
N ASP A 69 12.81 4.39 14.18
CA ASP A 69 13.60 5.43 14.87
C ASP A 69 14.12 6.48 13.86
N GLN A 70 14.49 6.04 12.66
CA GLN A 70 14.88 6.92 11.56
C GLN A 70 13.68 7.73 11.06
N ILE A 71 12.51 7.11 10.87
CA ILE A 71 11.28 7.77 10.44
C ILE A 71 10.87 8.85 11.45
N HIS A 72 10.96 8.56 12.74
CA HIS A 72 10.68 9.51 13.81
C HIS A 72 11.65 10.71 13.76
N ALA A 73 12.96 10.45 13.65
CA ALA A 73 13.96 11.52 13.55
C ALA A 73 13.77 12.38 12.29
N GLU A 74 13.47 11.76 11.15
CA GLU A 74 13.14 12.47 9.92
C GLU A 74 11.88 13.33 10.06
N TYR A 75 10.82 12.78 10.66
CA TYR A 75 9.58 13.51 10.92
C TYR A 75 9.83 14.74 11.81
N GLU A 76 10.55 14.58 12.93
CA GLU A 76 10.89 15.68 13.83
C GLU A 76 11.68 16.78 13.12
N ALA A 77 12.54 16.43 12.15
CA ALA A 77 13.31 17.39 11.37
C ALA A 77 12.46 18.14 10.33
N ILE A 78 11.38 17.55 9.80
CA ILE A 78 10.58 18.14 8.72
C ILE A 78 9.24 18.74 9.16
N LYS A 79 8.73 18.41 10.36
CA LYS A 79 7.39 18.81 10.80
C LYS A 79 7.18 20.33 10.87
N GLU A 80 8.16 21.08 11.39
CA GLU A 80 8.06 22.56 11.45
C GLU A 80 8.38 23.21 10.09
N PRO A 81 9.46 22.85 9.39
CA PRO A 81 9.77 23.45 8.09
C PRO A 81 8.67 23.28 7.04
N TYR A 82 7.95 22.16 7.04
CA TYR A 82 6.90 21.85 6.06
C TYR A 82 5.48 22.06 6.55
N ARG A 83 5.29 22.71 7.71
CA ARG A 83 3.96 23.04 8.22
C ARG A 83 3.19 23.91 7.23
N GLY A 84 2.00 23.47 6.83
CA GLY A 84 1.18 24.11 5.79
C GLY A 84 1.70 23.95 4.35
N ARG A 85 2.75 23.15 4.17
CA ARG A 85 3.39 22.82 2.87
C ARG A 85 3.60 21.32 2.73
N GLU A 86 2.73 20.53 3.34
CA GLU A 86 2.86 19.07 3.42
C GLU A 86 2.85 18.44 2.03
N MET A 87 1.99 18.91 1.11
CA MET A 87 1.95 18.45 -0.28
C MET A 87 3.22 18.76 -1.07
N GLN A 88 3.92 19.86 -0.74
CA GLN A 88 5.22 20.16 -1.33
C GLN A 88 6.21 19.04 -0.97
N ARG A 89 6.22 18.62 0.30
CA ARG A 89 7.09 17.54 0.77
C ARG A 89 6.80 16.23 0.04
N ILE A 90 5.52 15.91 -0.16
CA ILE A 90 5.12 14.72 -0.93
C ILE A 90 5.66 14.78 -2.36
N GLY A 91 5.52 15.92 -3.04
CA GLY A 91 6.08 16.11 -4.39
C GLY A 91 7.60 15.88 -4.44
N GLU A 92 8.34 16.41 -3.46
CA GLU A 92 9.79 16.21 -3.34
C GLU A 92 10.16 14.75 -3.11
N ILE A 93 9.40 14.00 -2.30
CA ILE A 93 9.62 12.57 -2.06
C ILE A 93 9.43 11.76 -3.36
N PHE A 94 8.36 12.04 -4.11
CA PHE A 94 8.07 11.37 -5.37
C PHE A 94 9.08 11.70 -6.47
N ALA A 95 9.65 12.91 -6.45
CA ALA A 95 10.69 13.34 -7.38
C ALA A 95 12.11 12.86 -6.98
N ARG A 96 12.32 12.51 -5.72
CA ARG A 96 13.64 12.12 -5.21
C ARG A 96 14.18 10.91 -5.98
N PRO A 97 15.43 10.93 -6.43
CA PRO A 97 16.05 9.79 -7.10
C PRO A 97 16.39 8.67 -6.10
N ILE A 98 16.08 7.43 -6.46
CA ILE A 98 16.48 6.22 -5.73
C ILE A 98 17.52 5.48 -6.59
N PRO A 99 18.71 5.14 -6.05
CA PRO A 99 19.67 4.27 -6.74
C PRO A 99 19.04 2.89 -6.99
N LEU A 100 19.16 2.35 -8.21
CA LEU A 100 18.48 1.10 -8.58
C LEU A 100 18.79 -0.08 -7.65
N LEU A 101 20.04 -0.22 -7.24
CA LEU A 101 20.47 -1.30 -6.34
C LEU A 101 19.96 -1.15 -4.90
N GLN A 102 19.37 0.01 -4.57
CA GLN A 102 18.83 0.30 -3.25
C GLN A 102 17.30 0.35 -3.25
N VAL A 103 16.63 0.05 -4.36
CA VAL A 103 15.16 0.05 -4.44
C VAL A 103 14.52 -0.88 -3.40
N LEU A 104 15.15 -2.00 -3.05
CA LEU A 104 14.65 -2.89 -2.00
C LEU A 104 15.14 -2.51 -0.60
N SER A 105 15.98 -1.50 -0.43
CA SER A 105 16.43 -1.09 0.89
C SER A 105 15.30 -0.41 1.66
N PHE A 106 14.96 -0.90 2.85
CA PHE A 106 13.96 -0.26 3.72
C PHE A 106 14.28 1.22 3.99
N ARG A 107 15.57 1.56 4.11
CA ARG A 107 16.01 2.94 4.34
C ARG A 107 15.66 3.89 3.19
N GLN A 108 15.46 3.38 1.98
CA GLN A 108 15.01 4.23 0.87
C GLN A 108 13.53 4.58 1.00
N TRP A 109 12.74 3.85 1.79
CA TRP A 109 11.30 4.07 1.88
C TRP A 109 10.87 4.83 3.15
N THR A 110 11.79 5.13 4.06
CA THR A 110 11.51 5.87 5.30
C THR A 110 10.88 7.23 5.03
N THR A 111 11.31 7.89 3.94
CA THR A 111 10.82 9.22 3.58
C THR A 111 9.34 9.24 3.20
N ILE A 112 8.80 8.12 2.71
CA ILE A 112 7.35 8.02 2.45
C ILE A 112 6.60 8.12 3.77
N TRP A 113 7.03 7.40 4.81
CA TRP A 113 6.39 7.41 6.12
C TRP A 113 6.63 8.69 6.90
N SER A 114 7.83 9.25 6.85
CA SER A 114 8.11 10.53 7.51
C SER A 114 7.34 11.67 6.84
N GLY A 115 7.19 11.64 5.50
CA GLY A 115 6.29 12.53 4.77
C GLY A 115 4.80 12.32 5.07
N TYR A 116 4.34 11.07 5.13
CA TYR A 116 2.96 10.76 5.53
C TYR A 116 2.67 11.22 6.96
N SER A 117 3.66 11.16 7.85
CA SER A 117 3.55 11.60 9.24
C SER A 117 3.27 13.11 9.38
N LEU A 118 3.49 13.91 8.33
CA LEU A 118 3.04 15.29 8.29
C LEU A 118 1.52 15.43 8.29
N PHE A 119 0.79 14.46 7.72
CA PHE A 119 -0.68 14.42 7.69
C PHE A 119 -1.26 13.64 8.86
N ASP A 120 -0.58 12.55 9.25
CA ASP A 120 -0.92 11.80 10.44
C ASP A 120 0.33 11.49 11.27
N PRO A 121 0.60 12.29 12.33
CA PRO A 121 1.74 12.09 13.22
C PRO A 121 1.78 10.70 13.88
N GLY A 122 0.65 9.97 13.90
CA GLY A 122 0.59 8.61 14.43
C GLY A 122 1.56 7.64 13.76
N TYR A 123 1.91 7.85 12.50
CA TYR A 123 2.89 7.00 11.82
C TYR A 123 4.32 7.16 12.36
N SER A 124 4.61 8.28 13.02
CA SER A 124 5.87 8.49 13.75
C SER A 124 5.86 7.95 15.20
N ASP A 125 4.72 7.45 15.70
CA ASP A 125 4.53 6.96 17.08
C ASP A 125 4.07 5.49 17.13
N ARG A 126 4.91 4.63 17.71
CA ARG A 126 4.65 3.19 17.87
C ARG A 126 3.37 2.87 18.66
N ARG A 127 2.86 3.81 19.45
CA ARG A 127 1.66 3.64 20.28
C ARG A 127 0.37 3.89 19.51
N SER A 128 0.46 4.45 18.31
CA SER A 128 -0.72 4.83 17.54
C SER A 128 -1.37 3.61 16.88
N PHE A 129 -2.69 3.67 16.69
CA PHE A 129 -3.41 2.65 15.94
C PHE A 129 -2.89 2.57 14.49
N GLY A 130 -2.76 3.70 13.80
CA GLY A 130 -2.28 3.76 12.41
C GLY A 130 -0.93 3.07 12.21
N TYR A 131 0.01 3.25 13.14
CA TYR A 131 1.29 2.52 13.11
C TYR A 131 1.09 1.01 13.22
N ASN A 132 0.32 0.56 14.22
CA ASN A 132 0.20 -0.87 14.51
C ASN A 132 -0.63 -1.62 13.47
N ILE A 133 -1.68 -1.00 12.91
CA ILE A 133 -2.51 -1.63 11.89
C ILE A 133 -1.72 -1.85 10.60
N ASP A 134 -0.95 -0.85 10.16
CA ASP A 134 -0.17 -0.92 8.92
C ASP A 134 1.04 -1.85 9.09
N VAL A 135 1.79 -1.76 10.21
CA VAL A 135 2.84 -2.75 10.50
C VAL A 135 2.28 -4.17 10.53
N GLY A 136 1.15 -4.37 11.20
CA GLY A 136 0.44 -5.66 11.22
C GLY A 136 0.11 -6.13 9.81
N ASN A 137 -0.48 -5.25 8.99
CA ASN A 137 -0.85 -5.53 7.61
C ASN A 137 0.36 -5.96 6.76
N GLY A 138 1.49 -5.26 6.90
CA GLY A 138 2.71 -5.57 6.15
C GLY A 138 3.21 -6.99 6.40
N PHE A 139 3.24 -7.42 7.66
CA PHE A 139 3.69 -8.77 8.02
C PHE A 139 2.64 -9.86 7.76
N THR A 140 1.35 -9.57 7.97
CA THR A 140 0.32 -10.60 7.88
C THR A 140 -0.24 -10.79 6.48
N THR A 141 -0.16 -9.79 5.60
CA THR A 141 -0.83 -9.86 4.28
C THR A 141 0.10 -9.96 3.08
N ILE A 142 1.42 -9.76 3.21
CA ILE A 142 2.33 -9.81 2.04
C ILE A 142 2.34 -11.19 1.37
N ILE A 143 2.42 -12.26 2.16
CA ILE A 143 2.35 -13.63 1.66
C ILE A 143 0.92 -13.96 1.18
N PRO A 144 -0.15 -13.77 1.99
CA PRO A 144 -1.52 -13.98 1.53
C PRO A 144 -1.88 -13.25 0.24
N ALA A 145 -1.49 -11.98 0.09
CA ALA A 145 -1.78 -11.18 -1.09
C ALA A 145 -1.09 -11.74 -2.34
N THR A 146 0.17 -12.17 -2.19
CA THR A 146 0.92 -12.81 -3.28
C THR A 146 0.28 -14.14 -3.66
N VAL A 147 -0.04 -14.98 -2.68
CA VAL A 147 -0.73 -16.27 -2.90
C VAL A 147 -2.09 -16.05 -3.56
N PHE A 148 -2.85 -15.04 -3.13
CA PHE A 148 -4.15 -14.71 -3.73
C PHE A 148 -3.98 -14.26 -5.19
N ALA A 149 -3.02 -13.37 -5.47
CA ALA A 149 -2.76 -12.84 -6.81
C ALA A 149 -2.43 -13.93 -7.83
N PHE A 150 -1.62 -14.94 -7.45
CA PHE A 150 -1.35 -16.10 -8.29
C PHE A 150 -2.48 -17.14 -8.26
N GLY A 151 -3.15 -17.29 -7.12
CA GLY A 151 -4.25 -18.23 -6.92
C GLY A 151 -5.44 -17.96 -7.84
N MET A 152 -5.75 -16.68 -8.12
CA MET A 152 -6.79 -16.30 -9.09
C MET A 152 -6.51 -16.85 -10.50
N THR A 153 -5.25 -17.09 -10.85
CA THR A 153 -4.86 -17.55 -12.19
C THR A 153 -4.61 -19.05 -12.24
N PHE A 154 -3.84 -19.60 -11.30
CA PHE A 154 -3.33 -20.97 -11.39
C PHE A 154 -4.09 -21.97 -10.53
N GLU A 155 -5.10 -21.52 -9.78
CA GLU A 155 -5.92 -22.40 -8.94
C GLU A 155 -5.07 -23.21 -7.97
N LEU A 156 -4.10 -22.52 -7.34
CA LEU A 156 -3.07 -23.11 -6.48
C LEU A 156 -3.62 -23.96 -5.31
N MET A 157 -4.90 -23.81 -4.99
CA MET A 157 -5.62 -24.54 -3.96
C MET A 157 -7.11 -24.62 -4.34
N PRO A 158 -7.94 -25.43 -3.65
CA PRO A 158 -9.37 -25.42 -3.92
C PRO A 158 -9.97 -24.03 -3.65
N ALA A 159 -10.94 -23.61 -4.49
CA ALA A 159 -11.52 -22.25 -4.46
C ALA A 159 -11.97 -21.81 -3.05
N ARG A 160 -12.55 -22.74 -2.27
CA ARG A 160 -12.96 -22.46 -0.88
C ARG A 160 -11.81 -22.02 0.02
N TRP A 161 -10.64 -22.63 -0.12
CA TRP A 161 -9.47 -22.26 0.68
C TRP A 161 -8.93 -20.90 0.26
N LEU A 162 -8.88 -20.62 -1.04
CA LEU A 162 -8.47 -19.31 -1.54
C LEU A 162 -9.45 -18.22 -1.07
N GLY A 163 -10.75 -18.50 -1.12
CA GLY A 163 -11.78 -17.61 -0.61
C GLY A 163 -11.68 -17.37 0.89
N ILE A 164 -11.41 -18.39 1.72
CA ILE A 164 -11.20 -18.19 3.16
C ILE A 164 -9.97 -17.31 3.42
N LEU A 165 -8.86 -17.54 2.71
CA LEU A 165 -7.67 -16.69 2.77
C LEU A 165 -8.02 -15.24 2.40
N GLY A 166 -8.77 -15.05 1.32
CA GLY A 166 -9.24 -13.76 0.86
C GLY A 166 -10.12 -13.05 1.89
N VAL A 167 -11.10 -13.74 2.48
CA VAL A 167 -11.97 -13.16 3.52
C VAL A 167 -11.15 -12.63 4.68
N ILE A 168 -10.19 -13.41 5.20
CA ILE A 168 -9.34 -12.99 6.33
C ILE A 168 -8.55 -11.72 5.95
N MET A 169 -7.88 -11.75 4.80
CA MET A 169 -7.00 -10.68 4.34
C MET A 169 -7.78 -9.39 4.00
N PHE A 170 -8.81 -9.49 3.16
CA PHE A 170 -9.60 -8.33 2.73
C PHE A 170 -10.44 -7.75 3.87
N TRP A 171 -10.93 -8.57 4.80
CA TRP A 171 -11.60 -8.05 6.00
C TRP A 171 -10.64 -7.25 6.88
N GLN A 172 -9.43 -7.76 7.11
CA GLN A 172 -8.41 -7.05 7.88
C GLN A 172 -8.13 -5.66 7.28
N MET A 173 -7.92 -5.57 5.96
CA MET A 173 -7.68 -4.30 5.28
C MET A 173 -8.89 -3.35 5.40
N PHE A 174 -10.09 -3.82 5.06
CA PHE A 174 -11.31 -3.00 5.13
C PHE A 174 -11.58 -2.49 6.55
N TYR A 175 -11.58 -3.39 7.53
CA TYR A 175 -11.86 -3.04 8.92
C TYR A 175 -10.76 -2.14 9.50
N GLY A 176 -9.50 -2.43 9.20
CA GLY A 176 -8.36 -1.61 9.58
C GLY A 176 -8.50 -0.18 9.07
N THR A 177 -8.84 -0.01 7.80
CA THR A 177 -9.10 1.30 7.19
C THR A 177 -10.30 2.01 7.84
N ALA A 178 -11.40 1.30 8.12
CA ALA A 178 -12.57 1.89 8.78
C ALA A 178 -12.22 2.42 10.19
N VAL A 179 -11.49 1.65 10.98
CA VAL A 179 -11.05 2.06 12.32
C VAL A 179 -10.02 3.19 12.24
N TYR A 180 -9.13 3.16 11.23
CA TYR A 180 -8.18 4.24 10.97
C TYR A 180 -8.92 5.57 10.75
N PHE A 181 -9.92 5.60 9.87
CA PHE A 181 -10.70 6.81 9.62
C PHE A 181 -11.41 7.29 10.89
N PHE A 182 -12.06 6.39 11.63
CA PHE A 182 -12.67 6.75 12.91
C PHE A 182 -11.65 7.40 13.85
N GLN A 183 -10.47 6.79 14.00
CA GLN A 183 -9.41 7.27 14.88
C GLN A 183 -8.84 8.62 14.41
N PHE A 184 -8.67 8.82 13.10
CA PHE A 184 -8.20 10.06 12.50
C PHE A 184 -9.16 11.22 12.78
N PHE A 185 -10.47 11.00 12.60
CA PHE A 185 -11.48 12.02 12.89
C PHE A 185 -11.70 12.24 14.38
N ASN A 186 -11.85 11.17 15.15
CA ASN A 186 -12.11 11.22 16.59
C ASN A 186 -10.99 11.93 17.37
N ASN A 187 -9.73 11.71 16.97
CA ASN A 187 -8.59 12.38 17.60
C ASN A 187 -8.31 13.77 17.02
N GLY A 188 -9.16 14.27 16.12
CA GLY A 188 -9.01 15.60 15.54
C GLY A 188 -7.80 15.77 14.62
N ARG A 189 -7.24 14.68 14.07
CA ARG A 189 -6.04 14.72 13.20
C ARG A 189 -6.27 15.45 11.88
N HIS A 190 -7.52 15.51 11.43
CA HIS A 190 -7.94 16.33 10.29
C HIS A 190 -7.82 17.85 10.54
N LYS A 191 -7.77 18.31 11.79
CA LYS A 191 -7.77 19.74 12.10
C LYS A 191 -6.41 20.36 11.79
N GLY A 192 -6.42 21.51 11.10
CA GLY A 192 -5.21 22.24 10.74
C GLY A 192 -4.67 21.92 9.34
N HIS A 193 -5.19 20.88 8.68
CA HIS A 193 -4.92 20.61 7.27
C HIS A 193 -5.90 21.35 6.35
N SER A 194 -5.47 21.67 5.13
CA SER A 194 -6.37 22.20 4.13
C SER A 194 -7.34 21.11 3.66
N VAL A 195 -8.58 21.49 3.35
CA VAL A 195 -9.61 20.55 2.84
C VAL A 195 -9.15 19.85 1.56
N LYS A 196 -8.41 20.56 0.71
CA LYS A 196 -7.84 20.01 -0.52
C LYS A 196 -6.84 18.90 -0.23
N ASP A 197 -5.95 19.12 0.73
CA ASP A 197 -4.92 18.14 1.07
C ASP A 197 -5.53 16.90 1.74
N LEU A 198 -6.52 17.10 2.62
CA LEU A 198 -7.27 16.00 3.21
C LEU A 198 -8.01 15.18 2.14
N LEU A 199 -8.68 15.83 1.20
CA LEU A 199 -9.42 15.12 0.15
C LEU A 199 -8.49 14.34 -0.78
N LEU A 200 -7.41 14.96 -1.23
CA LEU A 200 -6.46 14.33 -2.15
C LEU A 200 -5.64 13.23 -1.48
N PHE A 201 -5.12 13.49 -0.28
CA PHE A 201 -4.10 12.63 0.33
C PHE A 201 -4.66 11.67 1.40
N VAL A 202 -5.76 12.00 2.06
CA VAL A 202 -6.44 11.10 3.02
C VAL A 202 -7.67 10.47 2.38
N GLY A 203 -8.45 11.22 1.61
CA GLY A 203 -9.66 10.71 0.94
C GLY A 203 -9.34 9.72 -0.18
N ILE A 204 -8.69 10.19 -1.24
CA ILE A 204 -8.51 9.39 -2.48
C ILE A 204 -7.61 8.18 -2.26
N THR A 205 -6.50 8.33 -1.55
CA THR A 205 -5.54 7.23 -1.33
C THR A 205 -6.16 6.10 -0.50
N ASN A 206 -6.85 6.42 0.59
CA ASN A 206 -7.49 5.42 1.44
C ASN A 206 -8.83 4.92 0.88
N LEU A 207 -9.49 5.64 -0.04
CA LEU A 207 -10.70 5.14 -0.70
C LEU A 207 -10.44 3.82 -1.44
N MET A 208 -9.25 3.66 -1.99
CA MET A 208 -8.84 2.40 -2.63
C MET A 208 -8.83 1.24 -1.63
N TRP A 209 -8.46 1.48 -0.37
CA TRP A 209 -8.43 0.46 0.70
C TRP A 209 -9.83 0.20 1.28
N PHE A 210 -10.84 0.95 0.85
CA PHE A 210 -12.23 0.62 1.05
C PHE A 210 -12.78 -0.21 -0.11
N VAL A 211 -12.65 0.31 -1.34
CA VAL A 211 -13.33 -0.24 -2.52
C VAL A 211 -12.81 -1.63 -2.87
N PHE A 212 -11.49 -1.80 -2.98
CA PHE A 212 -10.93 -3.08 -3.41
C PHE A 212 -11.04 -4.17 -2.35
N PRO A 213 -10.86 -3.89 -1.04
CA PRO A 213 -11.14 -4.90 -0.02
C PRO A 213 -12.60 -5.34 0.03
N ILE A 214 -13.57 -4.45 -0.18
CA ILE A 214 -14.98 -4.87 -0.31
C ILE A 214 -15.16 -5.76 -1.55
N TRP A 215 -14.60 -5.37 -2.69
CA TRP A 215 -14.67 -6.19 -3.91
C TRP A 215 -14.04 -7.56 -3.67
N GLY A 216 -12.84 -7.60 -3.09
CA GLY A 216 -12.13 -8.81 -2.73
C GLY A 216 -12.92 -9.69 -1.75
N LEU A 217 -13.62 -9.10 -0.78
CA LEU A 217 -14.52 -9.82 0.12
C LEU A 217 -15.68 -10.48 -0.64
N CYS A 218 -16.37 -9.74 -1.52
CA CYS A 218 -17.44 -10.28 -2.34
C CYS A 218 -16.96 -11.45 -3.20
N THR A 219 -15.84 -11.27 -3.91
CA THR A 219 -15.22 -12.33 -4.72
C THR A 219 -14.80 -13.53 -3.87
N SER A 220 -14.27 -13.29 -2.67
CA SER A 220 -13.85 -14.37 -1.76
C SER A 220 -15.04 -15.18 -1.23
N VAL A 221 -16.17 -14.51 -0.96
CA VAL A 221 -17.42 -15.19 -0.58
C VAL A 221 -17.95 -16.03 -1.73
N GLU A 222 -17.90 -15.52 -2.97
CA GLU A 222 -18.30 -16.27 -4.17
C GLU A 222 -17.46 -17.54 -4.35
N LEU A 223 -16.12 -17.45 -4.21
CA LEU A 223 -15.22 -18.62 -4.23
C LEU A 223 -15.59 -19.68 -3.18
N ILE A 224 -16.02 -19.26 -1.99
CA ILE A 224 -16.42 -20.17 -0.90
C ILE A 224 -17.75 -20.86 -1.22
N LEU A 225 -18.76 -20.07 -1.59
CA LEU A 225 -20.12 -20.53 -1.78
C LEU A 225 -20.23 -21.43 -3.01
N GLU A 226 -19.65 -21.01 -4.13
CA GLU A 226 -19.67 -21.78 -5.37
C GLU A 226 -18.65 -22.93 -5.36
N GLY A 227 -17.58 -22.79 -4.56
CA GLY A 227 -16.49 -23.77 -4.56
C GLY A 227 -15.80 -23.88 -5.91
N SER A 228 -15.84 -22.81 -6.72
CA SER A 228 -15.34 -22.77 -8.09
C SER A 228 -14.54 -21.49 -8.35
N TYR A 229 -13.67 -21.51 -9.36
CA TYR A 229 -12.96 -20.33 -9.87
C TYR A 229 -13.76 -19.55 -10.93
N GLY A 230 -15.08 -19.80 -11.04
CA GLY A 230 -15.95 -19.23 -12.07
C GLY A 230 -15.91 -17.70 -12.15
N VAL A 231 -15.83 -17.02 -11.00
CA VAL A 231 -15.72 -15.55 -10.91
C VAL A 231 -14.54 -14.95 -11.70
N PHE A 232 -13.48 -15.73 -11.96
CA PHE A 232 -12.31 -15.30 -12.71
C PHE A 232 -12.29 -15.77 -14.17
N ARG A 233 -13.20 -16.67 -14.57
CA ARG A 233 -13.22 -17.26 -15.92
C ARG A 233 -14.18 -16.55 -16.87
#